data_AF-A0A966WJR7-F1
#
_entry.id   AF-A0A966WJR7-F1
#
_cell.length_a   1.000
_cell.length_b   1.000
_cell.length_c   1.000
_cell.angle_alpha   90.00
_cell.angle_beta   90.00
_cell.angle_gamma   90.00
#
_symmetry.space_group_name_H-M   'P 1'
#
loop_
_entity.id
_entity.type
_entity.pdbx_description
1 polymer ?
#
loop_
_entity_poly.entity_id
_entity_poly.type
_entity_poly.pdbx_seq_one_letter_code
_entity_poly.pdbx_strand_id
1 'polypeptide(L)'
;MKRLVAGIFRSLGYEIQPLVNKYPDIEQQFMELYNQCKTETMTSVERMYGLYKACEYVTKNKVSGDFVECGVWRGGSSMMAAKTFKALGDLNRNFYLYDTYEGMSLPTEHDISIKNEKVLEQWQKHQPQY
;
A
#
# COMPACT_ATOMS: atom_id res chain seq x y z
N MET A 1 -10.12 -23.70 -30.32
CA MET A 1 -8.99 -22.80 -29.96
C MET A 1 -8.42 -23.08 -28.58
N LYS A 2 -9.17 -22.90 -27.47
CA LYS A 2 -8.65 -23.10 -26.09
C LYS A 2 -8.00 -24.47 -25.82
N ARG A 3 -8.59 -25.57 -26.32
CA ARG A 3 -8.04 -26.93 -26.20
C ARG A 3 -6.75 -27.15 -26.96
N LEU A 4 -6.59 -26.47 -28.10
CA LEU A 4 -5.41 -26.60 -28.96
C LEU A 4 -4.22 -25.85 -28.34
N VAL A 5 -4.48 -24.66 -27.80
CA VAL A 5 -3.52 -23.89 -27.00
C VAL A 5 -3.11 -24.66 -25.74
N ALA A 6 -4.07 -25.16 -24.96
CA ALA A 6 -3.77 -25.97 -23.77
C ALA A 6 -2.96 -27.24 -24.10
N GLY A 7 -3.22 -27.87 -25.25
CA GLY A 7 -2.44 -29.02 -25.73
C GLY A 7 -0.97 -28.68 -26.02
N ILE A 8 -0.71 -27.54 -26.67
CA ILE A 8 0.65 -27.05 -26.94
C ILE A 8 1.40 -26.81 -25.62
N PHE A 9 0.80 -26.07 -24.67
CA PHE A 9 1.43 -25.83 -23.37
C PHE A 9 1.68 -27.13 -22.60
N ARG A 10 0.74 -28.09 -22.64
CA ARG A 10 0.91 -29.39 -21.99
C ARG A 10 2.02 -30.22 -22.62
N SER A 11 2.20 -30.18 -23.95
CA SER A 11 3.35 -30.81 -24.62
C SER A 11 4.70 -30.18 -24.25
N LEU A 12 4.69 -28.92 -23.82
CA LEU A 12 5.87 -28.21 -23.31
C LEU A 12 6.06 -28.37 -21.79
N GLY A 13 5.24 -29.18 -21.11
CA GLY A 13 5.32 -29.43 -19.66
C GLY A 13 4.58 -28.42 -18.79
N TYR A 14 3.79 -27.51 -19.38
CA TYR A 14 3.02 -26.50 -18.65
C TYR A 14 1.54 -26.88 -18.53
N GLU A 15 0.93 -26.60 -17.39
CA GLU A 15 -0.51 -26.70 -17.18
C GLU A 15 -1.16 -25.31 -17.06
N ILE A 16 -2.25 -25.09 -17.81
CA ILE A 16 -3.02 -23.85 -17.73
C ILE A 16 -4.13 -24.05 -16.70
N GLN A 17 -4.10 -23.28 -15.62
CA GLN A 17 -5.14 -23.25 -14.59
C GLN A 17 -5.84 -21.88 -14.57
N PRO A 18 -7.14 -21.82 -14.24
CA PRO A 18 -7.80 -20.56 -13.92
C PRO A 18 -7.10 -19.87 -12.75
N LEU A 19 -6.91 -18.56 -12.82
CA LEU A 19 -6.40 -17.78 -11.70
C LEU A 19 -7.51 -17.64 -10.65
N VAL A 20 -7.51 -18.53 -9.65
CA VAL A 20 -8.52 -18.55 -8.57
C VAL A 20 -8.18 -17.53 -7.48
N ASN A 21 -6.90 -17.43 -7.11
CA ASN A 21 -6.40 -16.43 -6.16
C ASN A 21 -5.38 -15.55 -6.89
N LYS A 22 -5.64 -14.25 -6.93
CA LYS A 22 -4.74 -13.27 -7.54
C LYS A 22 -3.42 -13.14 -6.76
N TYR A 23 -3.42 -13.45 -5.47
CA TYR A 23 -2.26 -13.34 -4.59
C TYR A 23 -2.05 -14.65 -3.80
N PRO A 24 -1.53 -15.71 -4.46
CA PRO A 24 -1.35 -17.02 -3.81
C PRO A 24 -0.28 -17.02 -2.72
N ASP A 25 0.71 -16.12 -2.82
CA ASP A 25 1.86 -16.05 -1.91
C ASP A 25 1.66 -15.08 -0.73
N ILE A 26 0.45 -14.54 -0.58
CA ILE A 26 0.13 -13.57 0.47
C ILE A 26 -0.66 -14.25 1.60
N GLU A 27 -0.25 -14.01 2.85
CA GLU A 27 -0.88 -14.57 4.04
C GLU A 27 -2.35 -14.12 4.17
N GLN A 28 -3.23 -15.06 4.55
CA GLN A 28 -4.65 -14.80 4.76
C GLN A 28 -4.90 -13.68 5.79
N GLN A 29 -4.11 -13.67 6.88
CA GLN A 29 -4.18 -12.64 7.91
C GLN A 29 -3.95 -11.23 7.33
N PHE A 30 -2.97 -11.08 6.44
CA PHE A 30 -2.76 -9.79 5.77
C PHE A 30 -3.98 -9.41 4.93
N MET A 31 -4.56 -10.34 4.17
CA MET A 31 -5.72 -10.05 3.32
C MET A 31 -6.94 -9.60 4.15
N GLU A 32 -7.13 -10.15 5.34
CA GLU A 32 -8.17 -9.73 6.29
C GLU A 32 -7.96 -8.31 6.79
N LEU A 33 -6.72 -7.95 7.16
CA LEU A 33 -6.38 -6.58 7.56
C LEU A 33 -6.50 -5.62 6.38
N TYR A 34 -6.01 -6.01 5.21
CA TYR A 34 -6.07 -5.22 3.98
C TYR A 34 -7.51 -4.88 3.59
N ASN A 35 -8.42 -5.85 3.68
CA ASN A 35 -9.84 -5.62 3.40
C ASN A 35 -10.48 -4.57 4.31
N GLN A 36 -9.96 -4.38 5.52
CA GLN A 36 -10.43 -3.35 6.47
C GLN A 36 -9.81 -1.97 6.21
N CYS A 37 -8.71 -1.90 5.44
CA CYS A 37 -7.94 -0.67 5.24
C CYS A 37 -8.05 -0.12 3.80
N LYS A 38 -8.37 -0.97 2.82
CA LYS A 38 -8.25 -0.67 1.38
C LYS A 38 -9.12 0.50 0.89
N THR A 39 -10.19 0.85 1.59
CA THR A 39 -11.05 1.99 1.21
C THR A 39 -10.47 3.33 1.63
N GLU A 40 -9.54 3.32 2.59
CA GLU A 40 -8.92 4.51 3.18
C GLU A 40 -7.47 4.72 2.73
N THR A 41 -6.97 3.92 1.77
CA THR A 41 -5.65 4.14 1.17
C THR A 41 -5.68 4.11 -0.36
N MET A 42 -4.85 4.93 -0.99
CA MET A 42 -4.53 4.84 -2.42
C MET A 42 -3.31 3.95 -2.67
N THR A 43 -2.72 3.38 -1.61
CA THR A 43 -1.58 2.47 -1.75
C THR A 43 -2.06 1.13 -2.30
N SER A 44 -1.20 0.51 -3.13
CA SER A 44 -1.53 -0.79 -3.73
C SER A 44 -1.42 -1.90 -2.68
N VAL A 45 -2.00 -3.07 -2.99
CA VAL A 45 -1.90 -4.24 -2.10
C VAL A 45 -0.45 -4.61 -1.81
N GLU A 46 0.45 -4.47 -2.78
CA GLU A 46 1.87 -4.79 -2.62
C GLU A 46 2.58 -3.80 -1.68
N ARG A 47 2.24 -2.50 -1.76
CA ARG A 47 2.77 -1.48 -0.84
C ARG A 47 2.25 -1.69 0.58
N MET A 48 0.97 -2.02 0.72
CA MET A 48 0.37 -2.37 2.01
C MET A 48 0.99 -3.64 2.59
N TYR A 49 1.30 -4.62 1.75
CA TYR A 49 1.99 -5.84 2.15
C TYR A 49 3.40 -5.56 2.65
N GLY A 50 4.16 -4.72 1.94
CA GLY A 50 5.47 -4.25 2.39
C GLY A 50 5.41 -3.59 3.78
N LEU A 51 4.43 -2.73 4.01
CA LEU A 51 4.20 -2.11 5.32
C LEU A 51 3.88 -3.13 6.40
N TYR A 52 2.96 -4.07 6.13
CA TYR A 52 2.63 -5.18 7.03
C TYR A 52 3.87 -5.98 7.43
N LYS A 53 4.70 -6.39 6.46
CA LYS A 53 5.95 -7.14 6.72
C LYS A 53 7.00 -6.31 7.47
N ALA A 54 7.07 -5.01 7.22
CA ALA A 54 7.94 -4.11 7.98
C ALA A 54 7.51 -4.03 9.45
N CYS A 55 6.21 -3.84 9.73
CA CYS A 55 5.65 -3.88 11.08
C CYS A 55 5.94 -5.23 11.78
N GLU A 56 5.77 -6.33 11.07
CA GLU A 56 6.09 -7.67 11.57
C GLU A 56 7.57 -7.80 11.92
N TYR A 57 8.46 -7.33 11.05
CA TYR A 57 9.90 -7.37 11.25
C TYR A 57 10.32 -6.57 12.48
N VAL A 58 9.89 -5.31 12.62
CA VAL A 58 10.29 -4.46 13.75
C VAL A 58 9.77 -5.00 15.08
N THR A 59 8.57 -5.59 15.07
CA THR A 59 7.99 -6.23 16.26
C THR A 59 8.77 -7.47 16.66
N LYS A 60 9.01 -8.40 15.72
CA LYS A 60 9.73 -9.66 15.97
C LYS A 60 11.16 -9.42 16.45
N ASN A 61 11.83 -8.41 15.90
CA ASN A 61 13.19 -8.06 16.26
C ASN A 61 13.28 -7.06 17.44
N LYS A 62 12.15 -6.72 18.06
CA LYS A 62 12.08 -5.80 19.21
C LYS A 62 12.78 -4.46 18.94
N VAL A 63 12.65 -3.94 17.72
CA VAL A 63 13.21 -2.65 17.35
C VAL A 63 12.43 -1.57 18.09
N SER A 64 13.11 -0.82 18.95
CA SER A 64 12.53 0.27 19.74
C SER A 64 12.13 1.45 18.86
N GLY A 65 11.12 2.19 19.29
CA GLY A 65 10.67 3.43 18.65
C GLY A 65 9.20 3.38 18.24
N ASP A 66 8.76 4.45 17.60
CA ASP A 66 7.36 4.72 17.27
C ASP A 66 7.10 4.61 15.76
N PHE A 67 5.82 4.70 15.37
CA PHE A 67 5.41 4.72 13.97
C PHE A 67 5.19 6.16 13.49
N VAL A 68 5.65 6.46 12.27
CA VAL A 68 5.42 7.74 11.61
C VAL A 68 4.96 7.55 10.16
N GLU A 69 3.96 8.32 9.74
CA GLU A 69 3.56 8.46 8.34
C GLU A 69 3.53 9.95 7.97
N CYS A 70 4.16 10.32 6.85
CA CYS A 70 4.19 11.68 6.32
C CYS A 70 3.42 11.69 4.99
N GLY A 71 2.23 12.28 4.99
CA GLY A 71 1.23 12.13 3.93
C GLY A 71 0.34 10.91 4.21
N VAL A 72 -0.75 11.16 4.93
CA VAL A 72 -1.65 10.14 5.51
C VAL A 72 -2.90 9.95 4.65
N TRP A 73 -3.35 11.00 3.95
CA TRP A 73 -4.64 11.01 3.24
C TRP A 73 -5.80 10.61 4.16
N ARG A 74 -6.50 9.50 3.86
CA ARG A 74 -7.57 8.94 4.70
C ARG A 74 -7.07 7.94 5.75
N GLY A 75 -5.77 7.67 5.80
CA GLY A 75 -5.12 6.93 6.88
C GLY A 75 -5.13 5.41 6.75
N GLY A 76 -5.48 4.83 5.60
CA GLY A 76 -5.56 3.38 5.46
C GLY A 76 -4.21 2.67 5.68
N SER A 77 -3.08 3.31 5.35
CA SER A 77 -1.74 2.77 5.60
C SER A 77 -1.39 2.83 7.10
N SER A 78 -1.62 3.95 7.77
CA SER A 78 -1.60 4.03 9.25
C SER A 78 -2.49 2.98 9.93
N MET A 79 -3.71 2.76 9.43
CA MET A 79 -4.62 1.73 9.95
C MET A 79 -4.02 0.32 9.80
N MET A 80 -3.35 0.03 8.67
CA MET A 80 -2.68 -1.24 8.45
C MET A 80 -1.55 -1.44 9.48
N ALA A 81 -0.70 -0.43 9.70
CA ALA A 81 0.36 -0.50 10.70
C ALA A 81 -0.20 -0.74 12.10
N ALA A 82 -1.20 0.05 12.52
CA ALA A 82 -1.82 -0.06 13.84
C ALA A 82 -2.46 -1.44 14.07
N LYS A 83 -3.22 -1.95 13.09
CA LYS A 83 -3.84 -3.28 13.18
C LYS A 83 -2.80 -4.40 13.21
N THR A 84 -1.70 -4.25 12.47
CA THR A 84 -0.59 -5.22 12.44
C THR A 84 0.10 -5.29 13.80
N PHE A 85 0.51 -4.15 14.36
CA PHE A 85 1.11 -4.10 15.70
C PHE A 85 0.18 -4.65 16.77
N LYS A 86 -1.11 -4.29 16.71
CA LYS A 86 -2.13 -4.85 17.61
C LYS A 86 -2.25 -6.38 17.50
N ALA A 87 -2.26 -6.93 16.29
CA ALA A 87 -2.33 -8.37 16.07
C ALA A 87 -1.08 -9.11 16.59
N LEU A 88 0.07 -8.42 16.65
CA LEU A 88 1.33 -8.95 17.18
C LEU A 88 1.52 -8.67 18.68
N GLY A 89 0.58 -7.98 19.33
CA GLY A 89 0.65 -7.62 20.75
C GLY A 89 1.60 -6.45 21.07
N ASP A 90 2.08 -5.71 20.07
CA ASP A 90 2.94 -4.53 20.25
C ASP A 90 2.09 -3.27 20.40
N LEU A 91 1.67 -2.98 21.64
CA LEU A 91 0.68 -1.93 21.93
C LEU A 91 1.28 -0.62 22.45
N ASN A 92 2.61 -0.54 22.55
CA ASN A 92 3.29 0.56 23.25
C ASN A 92 3.89 1.62 22.31
N ARG A 93 3.68 1.49 21.00
CA ARG A 93 4.18 2.45 20.01
C ARG A 93 3.22 3.62 19.88
N ASN A 94 3.76 4.83 19.90
CA ASN A 94 3.03 6.02 19.51
C ASN A 94 2.89 6.07 17.98
N PHE A 95 1.85 6.75 17.52
CA PHE A 95 1.58 6.98 16.10
C PHE A 95 1.64 8.48 15.83
N TYR A 96 2.59 8.89 14.99
CA TYR A 96 2.75 10.26 14.54
C TYR A 96 2.30 10.37 13.09
N LEU A 97 1.12 10.95 12.88
CA LEU A 97 0.47 11.03 11.57
C LEU A 97 0.55 12.47 11.07
N TYR A 98 1.53 12.75 10.22
CA TYR A 98 1.75 14.09 9.68
C TYR A 98 1.10 14.22 8.32
N ASP A 99 0.10 15.09 8.22
CA ASP A 99 -0.53 15.50 6.97
C ASP A 99 -0.87 16.98 7.08
N THR A 100 -1.04 17.66 5.94
CA THR A 100 -1.62 19.00 5.92
C THR A 100 -3.09 18.95 6.31
N TYR A 101 -3.75 17.81 6.07
CA TYR A 101 -5.20 17.64 6.16
C TYR A 101 -6.01 18.60 5.26
N GLU A 102 -5.31 19.28 4.36
CA GLU A 102 -5.83 20.28 3.42
C GLU A 102 -5.38 19.98 1.98
N GLY A 103 -4.71 18.84 1.76
CA GLY A 103 -4.17 18.43 0.47
C GLY A 103 -2.78 19.03 0.17
N MET A 104 -2.39 19.01 -1.10
CA MET A 104 -1.07 19.47 -1.52
C MET A 104 -0.93 20.98 -1.41
N SER A 105 0.20 21.48 -0.90
CA SER A 105 0.52 22.91 -0.88
C SER A 105 0.65 23.49 -2.30
N LEU A 106 0.37 24.79 -2.44
CA LEU A 106 0.58 25.51 -3.71
C LEU A 106 2.06 25.37 -4.14
N PRO A 107 2.35 24.87 -5.35
CA PRO A 107 3.71 24.71 -5.83
C PRO A 107 4.40 26.05 -6.07
N THR A 108 5.67 26.11 -5.73
CA THR A 108 6.59 27.21 -6.01
C THR A 108 7.34 26.97 -7.33
N GLU A 109 8.20 27.91 -7.70
CA GLU A 109 9.08 27.76 -8.86
C GLU A 109 10.16 26.67 -8.70
N HIS A 110 10.44 26.25 -7.46
CA HIS A 110 11.37 25.16 -7.17
C HIS A 110 10.71 23.77 -7.25
N ASP A 111 9.37 23.72 -7.29
CA ASP A 111 8.62 22.48 -7.36
C ASP A 111 8.48 22.03 -8.82
N ILE A 112 9.28 21.03 -9.18
CA ILE A 112 9.34 20.47 -10.52
C ILE A 112 9.11 18.96 -10.50
N SER A 113 8.57 18.44 -11.61
CA SER A 113 8.43 17.00 -11.79
C SER A 113 9.80 16.33 -12.01
N ILE A 114 9.85 15.00 -11.96
CA ILE A 114 11.05 14.21 -12.33
C ILE A 114 11.50 14.44 -13.78
N LYS A 115 10.68 15.08 -14.62
CA LYS A 115 10.99 15.48 -16.00
C LYS A 115 11.36 16.96 -16.12
N ASN A 116 11.58 17.65 -15.00
CA ASN A 116 11.82 19.10 -14.90
C ASN A 116 10.66 19.97 -15.42
N GLU A 117 9.41 19.50 -15.30
CA GLU A 117 8.23 20.26 -15.71
C GLU A 117 7.64 21.00 -14.51
N LYS A 118 7.11 22.22 -14.73
CA LYS A 118 6.35 22.94 -13.69
C LYS A 118 5.09 22.17 -13.32
N VAL A 119 4.81 22.03 -12.03
CA VAL A 119 3.70 21.19 -11.53
C VAL A 119 2.43 21.98 -11.22
N LEU A 120 2.42 23.31 -11.44
CA LEU A 120 1.27 24.17 -11.13
C LEU A 120 0.00 23.72 -11.86
N GLU A 121 0.07 23.38 -13.14
CA GLU A 121 -1.09 22.90 -13.91
C GLU A 121 -1.65 21.59 -13.36
N GLN A 122 -0.76 20.69 -12.89
CA GLN A 122 -1.18 19.42 -12.29
C GLN A 122 -1.85 19.67 -10.94
N TRP A 123 -1.29 20.56 -10.13
CA TRP A 123 -1.87 20.95 -8.84
C TRP A 123 -3.26 21.56 -9.00
N GLN A 124 -3.45 22.45 -9.98
CA GLN A 124 -4.75 23.06 -10.28
C GLN A 124 -5.82 22.02 -10.65
N LYS A 125 -5.45 20.98 -11.41
CA LYS A 125 -6.37 19.90 -11.80
C LYS A 125 -6.80 19.01 -10.63
N HIS A 126 -5.97 18.91 -9.59
CA HIS A 126 -6.19 18.01 -8.45
C HIS A 126 -6.58 18.76 -7.16
N GLN A 127 -7.03 20.01 -7.28
CA GLN A 127 -7.58 20.72 -6.13
C GLN A 127 -8.84 20.02 -5.64
N PRO A 128 -8.98 19.83 -4.31
CA PRO A 128 -10.22 19.38 -3.73
C PRO A 128 -11.37 20.31 -4.16
N GLN A 129 -12.40 19.77 -4.81
CA GLN A 129 -13.65 20.49 -5.04
C GLN A 129 -14.54 20.26 -3.82
N TYR A 130 -14.43 21.14 -2.83
CA TYR A 130 -15.38 21.21 -1.72
C TYR A 130 -16.55 22.13 -2.09
#